data_AF-E8NA13-F1
#
_entry.id   AF-E8NA13-F1
#
_cell.length_a   1.000
_cell.length_b   1.000
_cell.length_c   1.000
_cell.angle_alpha   90.00
_cell.angle_beta   90.00
_cell.angle_gamma   90.00
#
_symmetry.space_group_name_H-M   'P 1'
#
loop_
_entity.id
_entity.type
_entity.pdbx_description
1 polymer ?
#
loop_
_entity_poly.entity_id
_entity_poly.type
_entity_poly.pdbx_seq_one_letter_code
_entity_poly.pdbx_strand_id
1 'polypeptide(L)'
;MFRTPLTLFRTLAIAEAISWTLLIAGLILRATADLPIAVSIGGGIHGFVFLAYGATAVLVALNQRWGAVPAAVAIVSAVIPYATIPTEIWLQRSGRLRGAWRLEDSGDPRDRRPIDRALRFFLRRPWALGLVLVAVVAVVFVVLLIVGPPGGKG
;
A
#
# COMPACT_ATOMS: atom_id res chain seq x y z
N MET A 1 -6.10 0.72 15.79
CA MET A 1 -4.68 0.46 15.44
C MET A 1 -4.54 -1.00 15.01
N PHE A 2 -3.99 -1.27 13.83
CA PHE A 2 -3.89 -2.63 13.30
C PHE A 2 -2.99 -3.50 14.18
N ARG A 3 -3.57 -4.55 14.77
CA ARG A 3 -2.89 -5.39 15.76
C ARG A 3 -1.80 -6.27 15.13
N THR A 4 -1.90 -6.58 13.84
CA THR A 4 -0.93 -7.44 13.13
C THR A 4 -0.63 -6.93 11.71
N PRO A 5 0.53 -7.28 11.14
CA PRO A 5 0.87 -7.00 9.74
C PRO A 5 -0.18 -7.52 8.77
N LEU A 6 -0.73 -8.72 9.02
CA LEU A 6 -1.80 -9.32 8.22
C LEU A 6 -3.02 -8.41 8.15
N THR A 7 -3.51 -7.92 9.30
CA THR A 7 -4.73 -7.10 9.34
C THR A 7 -4.56 -5.80 8.56
N LEU A 8 -3.42 -5.13 8.71
CA LEU A 8 -3.12 -3.91 7.96
C LEU A 8 -3.06 -4.21 6.46
N PHE A 9 -2.24 -5.18 6.05
CA PHE A 9 -2.04 -5.51 4.63
C PHE A 9 -3.35 -5.92 3.95
N ARG A 10 -4.16 -6.77 4.62
CA ARG A 10 -5.45 -7.20 4.10
C ARG A 10 -6.44 -6.05 3.95
N THR A 11 -6.53 -5.16 4.94
CA THR A 11 -7.42 -4.00 4.86
C THR A 11 -7.08 -3.14 3.66
N LEU A 12 -5.80 -2.86 3.41
CA LEU A 12 -5.38 -2.08 2.25
C LEU A 12 -5.55 -2.86 0.93
N ALA A 13 -5.34 -4.18 0.92
CA ALA A 13 -5.59 -5.00 -0.28
C ALA A 13 -7.07 -4.96 -0.70
N ILE A 14 -7.99 -5.05 0.28
CA ILE A 14 -9.44 -4.96 0.05
C ILE A 14 -9.84 -3.53 -0.35
N ALA A 15 -9.33 -2.53 0.37
CA ALA A 15 -9.59 -1.12 0.02
C ALA A 15 -9.16 -0.83 -1.41
N GLU A 16 -8.01 -1.37 -1.83
CA GLU A 16 -7.50 -1.21 -3.18
C GLU A 16 -8.41 -1.86 -4.23
N ALA A 17 -8.91 -3.07 -3.97
CA ALA A 17 -9.88 -3.73 -4.83
C ALA A 17 -11.19 -2.93 -4.97
N ILE A 18 -11.69 -2.35 -3.86
CA ILE A 18 -12.86 -1.47 -3.88
C ILE A 18 -12.57 -0.19 -4.69
N SER A 19 -11.39 0.39 -4.52
CA SER A 19 -11.01 1.61 -5.24
C SER A 19 -10.88 1.37 -6.75
N TRP A 20 -10.40 0.19 -7.17
CA TRP A 20 -10.44 -0.26 -8.56
C TRP A 20 -11.87 -0.34 -9.09
N THR A 21 -12.82 -0.88 -8.31
CA THR A 21 -14.25 -0.88 -8.69
C THR A 21 -14.77 0.55 -8.88
N LEU A 22 -14.43 1.49 -7.99
CA LEU A 22 -14.83 2.90 -8.12
C LEU A 22 -14.23 3.56 -9.36
N LEU A 23 -12.96 3.31 -9.65
CA LEU A 23 -12.31 3.85 -10.85
C LEU A 23 -12.95 3.28 -12.12
N ILE A 24 -13.15 1.96 -12.21
CA ILE A 24 -13.79 1.31 -13.35
C ILE A 24 -15.22 1.83 -13.54
N ALA A 25 -15.99 1.97 -12.46
CA ALA A 25 -17.32 2.56 -12.51
C ALA A 25 -17.26 4.01 -13.03
N GLY A 26 -16.30 4.81 -12.57
CA GLY A 26 -16.06 6.17 -13.07
C GLY A 26 -15.75 6.20 -14.56
N LEU A 27 -14.91 5.28 -15.05
CA LEU A 27 -14.59 5.15 -16.48
C LEU A 27 -15.83 4.77 -17.32
N ILE A 28 -16.66 3.85 -16.82
CA ILE A 28 -17.92 3.48 -17.48
C ILE A 28 -18.87 4.68 -17.53
N LEU A 29 -19.09 5.37 -16.42
CA LEU A 29 -19.97 6.55 -16.35
C LEU A 29 -19.49 7.68 -17.27
N ARG A 30 -18.18 7.90 -17.38
CA ARG A 30 -17.62 8.83 -18.36
C ARG A 30 -17.97 8.41 -19.79
N ALA A 31 -17.84 7.12 -20.11
CA ALA A 31 -18.07 6.62 -21.47
C ALA A 31 -19.55 6.54 -21.87
N THR A 32 -20.46 6.28 -20.92
CA THR A 32 -21.89 6.04 -21.22
C THR A 32 -22.81 7.20 -20.87
N ALA A 33 -22.41 8.07 -19.94
CA ALA A 33 -23.23 9.16 -19.42
C ALA A 33 -22.53 10.53 -19.45
N ASP A 34 -21.35 10.63 -20.09
CA ASP A 34 -20.53 11.84 -20.19
C ASP A 34 -20.28 12.53 -18.83
N LEU A 35 -19.98 11.72 -17.80
CA LEU A 35 -19.67 12.20 -16.44
C LEU A 35 -18.15 12.14 -16.14
N PRO A 36 -17.33 13.09 -16.62
CA PRO A 36 -15.89 13.09 -16.39
C PRO A 36 -15.51 13.25 -14.91
N ILE A 37 -16.36 13.91 -14.11
CA ILE A 37 -16.16 14.08 -12.68
C ILE A 37 -16.10 12.73 -11.93
N ALA A 38 -16.78 11.70 -12.43
CA ALA A 38 -16.76 10.37 -11.82
C ALA A 38 -15.35 9.74 -11.90
N VAL A 39 -14.61 10.00 -12.99
CA VAL A 39 -13.21 9.57 -13.14
C VAL A 39 -12.29 10.36 -12.23
N SER A 40 -12.50 11.67 -12.07
CA SER A 40 -11.70 12.49 -11.15
C SER A 40 -11.84 12.02 -9.70
N ILE A 41 -13.06 11.72 -9.26
CA ILE A 41 -13.32 11.21 -7.91
C ILE A 41 -12.77 9.78 -7.76
N GLY A 42 -13.16 8.86 -8.65
CA GLY A 42 -12.75 7.45 -8.59
C GLY A 42 -11.23 7.29 -8.72
N GLY A 43 -10.62 8.02 -9.66
CA GLY A 43 -9.17 8.04 -9.88
C GLY A 43 -8.40 8.69 -8.72
N GLY A 44 -8.93 9.75 -8.11
CA GLY A 44 -8.32 10.36 -6.93
C GLY A 44 -8.32 9.40 -5.72
N ILE A 45 -9.46 8.76 -5.45
CA ILE A 45 -9.57 7.75 -4.38
C ILE A 45 -8.61 6.58 -4.66
N HIS A 46 -8.66 6.03 -5.88
CA HIS A 46 -7.81 4.91 -6.28
C HIS A 46 -6.32 5.25 -6.16
N GLY A 47 -5.87 6.39 -6.71
CA GLY A 47 -4.46 6.78 -6.65
C GLY A 47 -3.94 6.93 -5.22
N PHE A 48 -4.77 7.43 -4.28
CA PHE A 48 -4.37 7.50 -2.88
C PHE A 48 -4.28 6.12 -2.23
N VAL A 49 -5.28 5.25 -2.44
CA VAL A 49 -5.28 3.89 -1.88
C VAL A 49 -4.16 3.04 -2.47
N PHE A 50 -3.87 3.18 -3.76
CA PHE A 50 -2.75 2.56 -4.46
C PHE A 50 -1.41 2.86 -3.77
N LEU A 51 -1.13 4.13 -3.50
CA LEU A 51 0.08 4.57 -2.81
C LEU A 51 0.12 4.07 -1.36
N ALA A 52 -1.01 4.11 -0.65
CA ALA A 52 -1.11 3.62 0.72
C ALA A 52 -0.88 2.10 0.81
N TYR A 53 -1.40 1.34 -0.15
CA TYR A 53 -1.15 -0.10 -0.28
C TYR A 53 0.33 -0.37 -0.57
N GLY A 54 0.94 0.33 -1.54
CA GLY A 54 2.36 0.18 -1.85
C GLY A 54 3.27 0.49 -0.65
N ALA A 55 3.02 1.59 0.06
CA ALA A 55 3.76 1.94 1.27
C ALA A 55 3.59 0.87 2.38
N THR A 56 2.37 0.35 2.54
CA THR A 56 2.08 -0.75 3.46
C THR A 56 2.81 -2.03 3.05
N ALA A 57 2.86 -2.35 1.76
CA ALA A 57 3.57 -3.52 1.25
C ALA A 57 5.07 -3.43 1.57
N VAL A 58 5.69 -2.27 1.38
CA VAL A 58 7.09 -2.03 1.77
C VAL A 58 7.28 -2.17 3.28
N LEU A 59 6.42 -1.55 4.09
CA LEU A 59 6.49 -1.64 5.56
C LEU A 59 6.42 -3.11 6.03
N VAL A 60 5.45 -3.87 5.51
CA VAL A 60 5.24 -5.26 5.90
C VAL A 60 6.37 -6.15 5.37
N ALA A 61 6.87 -5.90 4.16
CA ALA A 61 8.02 -6.61 3.60
C ALA A 61 9.27 -6.42 4.47
N LEU A 62 9.52 -5.21 4.97
CA LEU A 62 10.63 -4.94 5.89
C LEU A 62 10.41 -5.60 7.25
N ASN A 63 9.21 -5.48 7.83
CA ASN A 63 8.89 -6.12 9.11
C ASN A 63 9.05 -7.64 9.04
N GLN A 64 8.47 -8.27 8.01
CA GLN A 64 8.47 -9.71 7.82
C GLN A 64 9.71 -10.23 7.07
N ARG A 65 10.66 -9.35 6.76
CA ARG A 65 11.94 -9.66 6.11
C ARG A 65 11.78 -10.45 4.81
N TRP A 66 10.84 -10.02 3.97
CA TRP A 66 10.62 -10.63 2.68
C TRP A 66 11.85 -10.49 1.78
N GLY A 67 12.07 -11.50 0.94
CA GLY A 67 12.97 -11.35 -0.22
C GLY A 67 12.40 -10.38 -1.26
N ALA A 68 13.19 -10.07 -2.28
CA ALA A 68 12.80 -9.12 -3.33
C ALA A 68 11.55 -9.57 -4.10
N VAL A 69 11.40 -10.88 -4.36
CA VAL A 69 10.29 -11.41 -5.18
C VAL A 69 8.91 -11.16 -4.53
N PRO A 70 8.63 -11.57 -3.28
CA PRO A 70 7.34 -11.27 -2.66
C PRO A 70 7.03 -9.78 -2.56
N ALA A 71 8.05 -8.95 -2.30
CA ALA A 71 7.88 -7.50 -2.25
C ALA A 71 7.52 -6.91 -3.62
N ALA A 72 8.20 -7.35 -4.68
CA ALA A 72 7.91 -6.93 -6.04
C ALA A 72 6.52 -7.39 -6.48
N VAL A 73 6.14 -8.65 -6.21
CA VAL A 73 4.80 -9.17 -6.51
C VAL A 73 3.72 -8.34 -5.81
N ALA A 74 3.91 -8.02 -4.52
CA ALA A 74 2.98 -7.16 -3.79
C ALA A 74 2.84 -5.78 -4.46
N ILE A 75 3.95 -5.09 -4.74
CA ILE A 75 3.92 -3.74 -5.33
C ILE A 75 3.28 -3.76 -6.73
N VAL A 76 3.70 -4.68 -7.60
CA VAL A 76 3.18 -4.77 -8.97
C VAL A 76 1.70 -5.15 -8.99
N SER A 77 1.23 -5.93 -8.00
CA SER A 77 -0.19 -6.31 -7.93
C SER A 77 -1.15 -5.14 -7.79
N ALA A 78 -0.69 -3.97 -7.31
CA ALA A 78 -1.53 -2.78 -7.22
C ALA A 78 -1.88 -2.19 -8.59
N VAL A 79 -1.04 -2.42 -9.61
CA VAL A 79 -1.22 -1.91 -10.98
C VAL A 79 -2.27 -2.69 -11.76
N ILE A 80 -2.49 -3.96 -11.42
CA ILE A 80 -3.43 -4.84 -12.11
C ILE A 80 -4.74 -4.87 -11.32
N PRO A 81 -5.90 -4.57 -11.94
CA PRO A 81 -7.19 -4.59 -11.26
C PRO A 81 -7.42 -5.89 -10.48
N TYR A 82 -7.81 -5.74 -9.22
CA TYR A 82 -8.13 -6.83 -8.29
C TYR A 82 -6.98 -7.79 -7.94
N ALA A 83 -5.77 -7.62 -8.48
CA ALA A 83 -4.65 -8.54 -8.24
C ALA A 83 -4.08 -8.47 -6.82
N THR A 84 -4.41 -7.42 -6.06
CA THR A 84 -4.07 -7.32 -4.62
C THR A 84 -4.70 -8.42 -3.78
N ILE A 85 -5.89 -8.92 -4.15
CA ILE A 85 -6.61 -9.98 -3.44
C ILE A 85 -5.92 -11.34 -3.56
N PRO A 86 -5.67 -11.91 -4.77
CA PRO A 86 -4.96 -13.18 -4.88
C PRO A 86 -3.53 -13.07 -4.35
N THR A 87 -2.89 -11.90 -4.46
CA THR A 87 -1.56 -11.65 -3.88
C THR A 87 -1.59 -11.72 -2.36
N GLU A 88 -2.57 -11.08 -1.72
CA GLU A 88 -2.78 -11.18 -0.26
C GLU A 88 -3.02 -12.63 0.16
N ILE A 89 -3.89 -13.36 -0.54
CA ILE A 89 -4.19 -14.77 -0.25
C ILE A 89 -2.93 -15.62 -0.36
N TRP A 90 -2.12 -15.43 -1.40
CA TRP A 90 -0.86 -16.14 -1.59
C TRP A 90 0.17 -15.83 -0.49
N LEU A 91 0.33 -14.55 -0.14
CA LEU A 91 1.22 -14.12 0.95
C LEU A 91 0.76 -14.68 2.31
N GLN A 92 -0.55 -14.71 2.57
CA GLN A 92 -1.09 -15.30 3.78
C GLN A 92 -0.87 -16.81 3.83
N ARG A 93 -1.23 -17.54 2.76
CA ARG A 93 -1.11 -19.01 2.68
C ARG A 93 0.34 -19.46 2.81
N SER A 94 1.25 -18.71 2.21
CA SER A 94 2.68 -18.99 2.29
C SER A 94 3.34 -18.51 3.59
N GLY A 95 2.56 -18.02 4.56
CA GLY A 95 3.03 -17.65 5.89
C GLY A 95 3.74 -16.30 5.98
N ARG A 96 3.87 -15.58 4.87
CA ARG A 96 4.62 -14.32 4.78
C ARG A 96 3.98 -13.15 5.53
N LEU A 97 2.69 -13.26 5.86
CA LEU A 97 1.97 -12.28 6.67
C LEU A 97 1.80 -12.71 8.14
N ARG A 98 2.26 -13.91 8.52
CA ARG A 98 2.12 -14.43 9.89
C ARG A 98 3.08 -13.74 10.85
N GLY A 99 2.68 -13.58 12.11
CA GLY A 99 3.50 -13.01 13.17
C GLY A 99 3.05 -11.62 13.62
N ALA A 100 3.72 -11.11 14.64
CA ALA A 100 3.48 -9.79 15.21
C ALA A 100 4.37 -8.72 14.56
N TRP A 101 4.09 -7.46 14.87
CA TRP A 101 5.02 -6.38 14.62
C TRP A 101 6.31 -6.61 15.41
N ARG A 102 7.48 -6.48 14.78
CA ARG A 102 8.78 -6.62 15.44
C ARG A 102 9.07 -5.35 16.25
N LEU A 103 8.58 -5.30 17.49
CA LEU A 103 8.75 -4.17 18.41
C LEU A 103 10.02 -4.28 19.26
N GLU A 104 10.54 -5.50 19.41
CA GLU A 104 11.67 -5.84 20.29
C GLU A 104 12.88 -6.30 19.48
N ASP A 105 14.04 -6.34 20.13
CA ASP A 105 15.25 -6.92 19.54
C ASP A 105 15.17 -8.44 19.64
N SER A 106 15.17 -9.12 18.49
CA SER A 106 15.09 -10.58 18.47
C SER A 106 16.47 -11.25 18.61
N GLY A 107 17.53 -10.47 18.87
CA GLY A 107 18.91 -10.97 18.97
C GLY A 107 19.53 -11.35 17.62
N ASP A 108 18.80 -11.15 16.51
CA ASP A 108 19.26 -11.47 15.17
C ASP A 108 20.27 -10.42 14.68
N PRO A 109 21.43 -10.79 14.10
CA PRO A 109 22.43 -9.84 13.63
C PRO A 109 21.89 -8.76 12.68
N ARG A 110 20.84 -9.06 11.90
CA ARG A 110 20.20 -8.11 10.98
C ARG A 110 19.40 -7.03 11.72
N ASP A 111 19.00 -7.24 12.97
CA ASP A 111 18.34 -6.21 13.81
C ASP A 111 19.23 -4.99 14.05
N ARG A 112 20.55 -5.17 13.95
CA ARG A 112 21.54 -4.11 14.16
C ARG A 112 21.63 -3.14 12.98
N ARG A 113 21.01 -3.46 11.84
CA ARG A 113 20.97 -2.57 10.67
C ARG A 113 20.23 -1.27 11.00
N PRO A 114 20.63 -0.12 10.44
CA PRO A 114 20.00 1.16 10.72
C PRO A 114 18.51 1.17 10.32
N ILE A 115 18.15 0.48 9.24
CA ILE A 115 16.75 0.34 8.79
C ILE A 115 15.87 -0.39 9.81
N ASP A 116 16.34 -1.50 10.38
CA ASP A 116 15.62 -2.25 11.42
C ASP A 116 15.49 -1.44 12.71
N ARG A 117 16.49 -0.62 13.06
CA ARG A 117 16.41 0.30 14.21
C ARG A 117 15.36 1.38 13.99
N ALA A 118 15.36 2.01 12.81
CA ALA A 118 14.37 3.03 12.45
C ALA A 118 12.95 2.44 12.42
N LEU A 119 12.78 1.28 11.76
CA LEU A 119 11.50 0.58 11.68
C LEU A 119 10.95 0.27 13.09
N ARG A 120 11.79 -0.27 13.99
CA ARG A 120 11.39 -0.54 15.39
C ARG A 120 10.99 0.73 16.13
N PHE A 121 11.75 1.81 15.97
CA PHE A 121 11.42 3.11 16.58
C PHE A 121 10.02 3.59 16.17
N PHE A 122 9.68 3.52 14.88
CA PHE A 122 8.37 3.93 14.39
C PHE A 122 7.27 2.94 14.79
N LEU A 123 7.51 1.63 14.71
CA LEU A 123 6.53 0.62 15.11
C LEU A 123 6.17 0.71 16.61
N ARG A 124 7.09 1.18 17.47
CA ARG A 124 6.81 1.48 18.89
C ARG A 124 5.95 2.73 19.11
N ARG A 125 5.69 3.55 18.08
CA ARG A 125 4.92 4.80 18.19
C ARG A 125 3.74 4.81 17.21
N PRO A 126 2.62 4.17 17.57
CA PRO A 126 1.54 3.80 16.67
C PRO A 126 1.10 4.84 15.66
N TRP A 127 0.69 5.90 16.32
CA TRP A 127 0.10 7.12 15.81
C TRP A 127 1.12 7.89 14.98
N ALA A 128 2.38 7.96 15.43
CA ALA A 128 3.43 8.68 14.72
C ALA A 128 3.75 8.00 13.40
N LEU A 129 3.87 6.66 13.40
CA LEU A 129 4.03 5.89 12.17
C LEU A 129 2.85 6.10 11.22
N GLY A 130 1.62 6.03 11.73
CA GLY A 130 0.42 6.28 10.94
C GLY A 130 0.40 7.68 10.31
N LEU A 131 0.71 8.72 11.10
CA LEU A 131 0.78 10.10 10.61
C LEU A 131 1.88 10.28 9.57
N VAL A 132 3.07 9.72 9.79
CA VAL A 132 4.18 9.80 8.83
C VAL A 132 3.82 9.09 7.53
N LEU A 133 3.23 7.90 7.60
CA LEU A 133 2.77 7.17 6.40
C LEU A 133 1.74 7.97 5.61
N VAL A 134 0.71 8.49 6.29
CA VAL A 134 -0.32 9.32 5.64
C VAL A 134 0.29 10.58 5.04
N ALA A 135 1.18 11.26 5.76
CA ALA A 135 1.84 12.46 5.27
C ALA A 135 2.72 12.16 4.04
N VAL A 136 3.52 11.10 4.06
CA VAL A 136 4.34 10.68 2.92
C VAL A 136 3.47 10.34 1.72
N VAL A 137 2.41 9.55 1.92
CA VAL A 137 1.47 9.18 0.85
C VAL A 137 0.79 10.43 0.28
N ALA A 138 0.31 11.34 1.14
CA ALA A 138 -0.33 12.58 0.71
C ALA A 138 0.63 13.49 -0.07
N VAL A 139 1.88 13.65 0.39
CA VAL A 139 2.90 14.43 -0.31
C VAL A 139 3.20 13.83 -1.67
N VAL A 140 3.45 12.52 -1.75
CA VAL A 140 3.71 11.84 -3.03
C VAL A 140 2.50 11.98 -3.96
N PHE A 141 1.30 11.78 -3.45
CA PHE A 141 0.06 11.93 -4.20
C PHE A 141 -0.10 13.34 -4.77
N VAL A 142 0.06 14.38 -3.94
CA VAL A 142 -0.02 15.78 -4.37
C VAL A 142 1.05 16.11 -5.40
N VAL A 143 2.29 15.65 -5.20
CA VAL A 143 3.37 15.83 -6.18
C VAL A 143 3.01 15.19 -7.51
N LEU A 144 2.48 13.96 -7.52
CA LEU A 144 2.05 13.28 -8.73
C LEU A 144 0.88 14.00 -9.44
N LEU A 145 -0.04 14.60 -8.68
CA LEU A 145 -1.11 15.43 -9.25
C LEU A 145 -0.57 16.71 -9.91
N ILE A 146 0.47 17.32 -9.35
CA ILE A 146 1.11 18.54 -9.89
C ILE A 146 1.93 18.21 -11.15
N VAL A 147 2.72 17.13 -11.10
CA VAL A 147 3.59 16.70 -12.21
C VAL A 147 2.77 16.16 -13.38
N GLY A 148 1.69 15.44 -13.09
CA GLY A 148 0.89 14.74 -14.10
C GLY A 148 1.57 13.44 -14.60
N PRO A 149 0.94 12.74 -15.57
CA PRO A 149 1.46 11.47 -16.07
C PRO A 149 2.82 11.64 -16.76
N PRO A 150 3.78 10.71 -16.54
CA PRO A 150 5.03 10.68 -17.30
C PRO A 150 4.71 10.37 -18.77
N GLY A 151 4.92 11.36 -19.65
CA GLY A 151 4.59 11.27 -21.09
C GLY A 151 3.87 12.49 -21.67
N GLY A 152 3.44 13.45 -20.84
CA GLY A 152 2.85 14.71 -21.31
C GLY A 152 1.32 14.66 -21.46
N LYS A 153 0.72 15.84 -21.36
CA LYS A 153 -0.74 16.06 -21.42
C LYS A 153 -1.23 15.88 -22.85
N GLY A 154 -2.15 14.95 -23.05
CA GLY A 154 -3.08 14.90 -24.18
C GLY A 154 -4.50 14.93 -23.63
#